data_AF-A0AA41UKY2-F1
#
_entry.id   AF-A0AA41UKY2-F1
#
_cell.length_a   1.000
_cell.length_b   1.000
_cell.length_c   1.000
_cell.angle_alpha   90.00
_cell.angle_beta   90.00
_cell.angle_gamma   90.00
#
_symmetry.space_group_name_H-M   'P 1'
#
loop_
_entity.id
_entity.type
_entity.pdbx_description
1 polymer ?
#
loop_
_entity_poly.entity_id
_entity_poly.type
_entity_poly.pdbx_seq_one_letter_code
_entity_poly.pdbx_strand_id
1 'polypeptide(L)'
;MPNRLINEQSPYLRQHAHNPVDWYPWGPEAFETARRENKPVFLSVGYATCHWCHVMERESFEDPEAAAALNNSFVCVKVDREERPDIDTLYMTACQLVTGGGGWPMTIVMTPDKQPFFAGTYIPKESGVGRLGLMDLCSRISELWRQKPERVLASGEALIGHLQEAFVYDDDPSGPDRAVIDQAVKATLDRRDPQYGGFDSAPKFPTAHRLLFLLDVHRRTRAPEVLSAVKETLTAMRLGGLWDHVGFGFHRYSTDRQWLLPHFEKMLYDQAFLALAYLEGYAADGDPLFARTAQEIFTYVLRDMTDPQGGFYTAEDADSEGEEGKWCVWTLDEFRAHAAADKDEVPWERIINVQAEGNFLEEATGHRTGANILHLTASWEEWARRLQMAPEELSRRWENLRQRLLATRVQRVPPLKDDKILTDWNGMMIAAMARGAEVLDRPAYLAAARKAATFIWENMRDEKGQLLHRHRSGQTAIDATANDYAFLIMGLIALHQADPGGPWLERAAALQDAMDDDFHDGARGGYFLTAADRSDLPVQPKEIYDGAVPSANAVTLHNLLHLHRLTGDFRWRDEALVLINAFGGSLRRQSVAYLHTLAGWELYLR
;
A
#
# COMPACT_ATOMS: atom_id res chain seq x y z
N MET A 1 26.74 0.39 21.12
CA MET A 1 25.59 0.73 21.99
C MET A 1 24.44 1.04 21.08
N PRO A 2 23.19 0.65 21.42
CA PRO A 2 22.05 1.03 20.60
C PRO A 2 21.87 2.56 20.57
N ASN A 3 21.36 3.08 19.46
CA ASN A 3 20.89 4.46 19.33
C ASN A 3 19.47 4.60 19.92
N ARG A 4 18.84 5.76 19.71
CA ARG A 4 17.55 6.10 20.33
C ARG A 4 16.38 5.25 19.85
N LEU A 5 16.46 4.67 18.64
CA LEU A 5 15.39 3.87 18.05
C LEU A 5 15.11 2.56 18.80
N ILE A 6 15.97 2.16 19.74
CA ILE A 6 15.73 0.98 20.59
C ILE A 6 14.47 1.09 21.45
N ASN A 7 14.00 2.33 21.69
CA ASN A 7 12.80 2.61 22.49
C ASN A 7 11.52 2.72 21.64
N GLU A 8 11.65 2.68 20.31
CA GLU A 8 10.51 2.73 19.40
C GLU A 8 9.78 1.39 19.36
N GLN A 9 8.51 1.40 18.96
CA GLN A 9 7.73 0.18 18.78
C GLN A 9 7.68 -0.31 17.34
N SER A 10 7.84 0.59 16.36
CA SER A 10 7.91 0.24 14.94
C SER A 10 8.97 -0.83 14.70
N PRO A 11 8.62 -1.98 14.10
CA PRO A 11 9.61 -2.98 13.68
C PRO A 11 10.68 -2.36 12.77
N TYR A 12 10.29 -1.49 11.84
CA TYR A 12 11.20 -0.77 10.96
C TYR A 12 12.21 0.07 11.74
N LEU A 13 11.78 0.89 12.71
CA LEU A 13 12.71 1.74 13.46
C LEU A 13 13.65 0.89 14.34
N ARG A 14 13.11 -0.15 14.98
CA ARG A 14 13.91 -1.02 15.86
C ARG A 14 14.97 -1.81 15.11
N GLN A 15 14.75 -2.18 13.84
CA GLN A 15 15.76 -2.88 13.05
C GLN A 15 17.04 -2.05 12.89
N HIS A 16 16.90 -0.72 12.86
CA HIS A 16 18.01 0.23 12.72
C HIS A 16 18.61 0.68 14.07
N ALA A 17 18.14 0.15 15.20
CA ALA A 17 18.55 0.59 16.54
C ALA A 17 20.02 0.31 16.87
N HIS A 18 20.64 -0.63 16.15
CA HIS A 18 22.04 -1.02 16.36
C HIS A 18 23.00 -0.47 15.30
N ASN A 19 22.50 0.31 14.34
CA ASN A 19 23.32 0.89 13.29
C ASN A 19 24.29 1.92 13.89
N PRO A 20 25.52 2.04 13.36
CA PRO A 20 26.50 3.04 13.80
C PRO A 20 26.06 4.48 13.51
N VAL A 21 25.09 4.70 12.62
CA VAL A 21 24.44 6.01 12.45
C VAL A 21 23.65 6.35 13.72
N ASP A 22 23.83 7.56 14.25
CA ASP A 22 23.12 8.02 15.46
C ASP A 22 21.70 8.48 15.09
N TRP A 23 20.84 7.49 14.89
CA TRP A 23 19.45 7.74 14.51
C TRP A 23 18.62 8.32 15.66
N TYR A 24 17.85 9.33 15.31
CA TYR A 24 16.75 9.86 16.09
C TYR A 24 15.41 9.42 15.48
N PRO A 25 14.39 9.14 16.30
CA PRO A 25 13.01 9.16 15.81
C PRO A 25 12.63 10.60 15.44
N TRP A 26 11.61 10.76 14.61
CA TRP A 26 11.06 12.09 14.33
C TRP A 26 10.41 12.67 15.59
N GLY A 27 10.97 13.77 16.08
CA GLY A 27 10.42 14.47 17.25
C GLY A 27 11.25 15.68 17.66
N PRO A 28 10.78 16.44 18.68
CA PRO A 28 11.40 17.69 19.12
C PRO A 28 12.89 17.55 19.43
N GLU A 29 13.32 16.45 20.05
CA GLU A 29 14.72 16.21 20.42
C GLU A 29 15.66 16.29 19.21
N ALA A 30 15.25 15.72 18.06
CA ALA A 30 16.06 15.71 16.84
C ALA A 30 16.24 17.12 16.28
N PHE A 31 15.15 17.87 16.14
CA PHE A 31 15.16 19.21 15.55
C PHE A 31 15.79 20.25 16.48
N GLU A 32 15.60 20.14 17.79
CA GLU A 32 16.30 20.98 18.78
C GLU A 32 17.80 20.69 18.80
N THR A 33 18.20 19.43 18.67
CA THR A 33 19.60 19.05 18.53
C THR A 33 20.19 19.62 17.24
N ALA A 34 19.47 19.53 16.13
CA ALA A 34 19.90 20.11 14.85
C ALA A 34 20.12 21.63 14.94
N ARG A 35 19.23 22.35 15.64
CA ARG A 35 19.40 23.79 15.93
C ARG A 35 20.61 24.05 16.82
N ARG A 36 20.76 23.30 17.92
CA ARG A 36 21.86 23.48 18.89
C ARG A 36 23.23 23.21 18.26
N GLU A 37 23.33 22.18 17.43
CA GLU A 37 24.57 21.80 16.74
C GLU A 37 24.79 22.57 15.44
N ASN A 38 23.81 23.37 15.00
CA ASN A 38 23.80 24.06 13.71
C ASN A 38 24.10 23.11 12.53
N LYS A 39 23.41 21.98 12.51
CA LYS A 39 23.51 20.95 11.45
C LYS A 39 22.20 20.83 10.69
N PRO A 40 22.23 20.54 9.38
CA PRO A 40 21.05 20.09 8.66
C PRO A 40 20.58 18.71 9.17
N VAL A 41 19.34 18.38 8.85
CA VAL A 41 18.74 17.08 9.18
C VAL A 41 18.76 16.18 7.96
N PHE A 42 19.25 14.95 8.13
CA PHE A 42 19.14 13.88 7.14
C PHE A 42 17.94 12.99 7.54
N LEU A 43 16.86 13.06 6.78
CA LEU A 43 15.67 12.24 6.98
C LEU A 43 15.71 11.04 6.03
N SER A 44 15.60 9.84 6.61
CA SER A 44 15.41 8.58 5.88
C SER A 44 14.04 7.99 6.23
N VAL A 45 13.18 7.86 5.23
CA VAL A 45 11.81 7.30 5.36
C VAL A 45 11.73 5.95 4.65
N GLY A 46 11.14 4.96 5.32
CA GLY A 46 10.91 3.61 4.79
C GLY A 46 9.92 2.82 5.65
N TYR A 47 9.88 1.51 5.51
CA TYR A 47 9.03 0.58 6.25
C TYR A 47 9.67 -0.81 6.28
N ALA A 48 9.21 -1.68 7.18
CA ALA A 48 9.91 -2.91 7.57
C ALA A 48 10.11 -3.89 6.41
N THR A 49 9.18 -3.92 5.45
CA THR A 49 9.15 -4.91 4.36
C THR A 49 9.79 -4.42 3.05
N CYS A 50 10.45 -3.26 3.10
CA CYS A 50 11.03 -2.59 1.94
C CYS A 50 12.41 -3.15 1.57
N HIS A 51 12.50 -3.92 0.48
CA HIS A 51 13.76 -4.50 0.01
C HIS A 51 14.88 -3.46 -0.17
N TRP A 52 14.64 -2.39 -0.94
CA TRP A 52 15.65 -1.36 -1.20
C TRP A 52 16.08 -0.58 0.06
N CYS A 53 15.23 -0.58 1.11
CA CYS A 53 15.58 0.00 2.39
C CYS A 53 16.63 -0.88 3.11
N HIS A 54 16.48 -2.20 3.06
CA HIS A 54 17.45 -3.18 3.57
C HIS A 54 18.76 -3.18 2.77
N VAL A 55 18.70 -2.98 1.45
CA VAL A 55 19.90 -2.83 0.61
C VAL A 55 20.69 -1.59 1.04
N MET A 56 20.03 -0.42 1.13
CA MET A 56 20.70 0.82 1.54
C MET A 56 21.24 0.75 2.98
N GLU A 57 20.54 0.05 3.87
CA GLU A 57 21.03 -0.20 5.23
C GLU A 57 22.34 -0.97 5.23
N ARG A 58 22.38 -2.15 4.61
CA ARG A 58 23.58 -3.01 4.59
C ARG A 58 24.76 -2.35 3.90
N GLU A 59 24.51 -1.65 2.78
CA GLU A 59 25.57 -1.01 2.02
C GLU A 59 26.12 0.26 2.70
N SER A 60 25.28 0.99 3.44
CA SER A 60 25.63 2.36 3.90
C SER A 60 25.42 2.60 5.39
N PHE A 61 24.31 2.19 5.98
CA PHE A 61 24.00 2.55 7.38
C PHE A 61 24.70 1.65 8.40
N GLU A 62 25.04 0.42 8.03
CA GLU A 62 25.86 -0.50 8.85
C GLU A 62 27.37 -0.24 8.72
N ASP A 63 27.80 0.43 7.65
CA ASP A 63 29.19 0.72 7.38
C ASP A 63 29.72 1.85 8.31
N PRO A 64 30.77 1.61 9.13
CA PRO A 64 31.24 2.60 10.10
C PRO A 64 31.76 3.90 9.49
N GLU A 65 32.31 3.86 8.27
CA GLU A 65 32.85 5.03 7.58
C GLU A 65 31.72 5.93 7.07
N ALA A 66 30.74 5.35 6.38
CA ALA A 66 29.55 6.06 5.93
C ALA A 66 28.74 6.62 7.11
N ALA A 67 28.61 5.86 8.19
CA ALA A 67 27.95 6.32 9.41
C ALA A 67 28.68 7.50 10.07
N ALA A 68 30.02 7.48 10.13
CA ALA A 68 30.79 8.60 10.63
C ALA A 68 30.61 9.84 9.75
N ALA A 69 30.60 9.68 8.42
CA ALA A 69 30.35 10.79 7.50
C ALA A 69 28.96 11.42 7.72
N LEU A 70 27.92 10.59 7.87
CA LEU A 70 26.56 11.02 8.18
C LEU A 70 26.48 11.77 9.52
N ASN A 71 26.94 11.16 10.62
CA ASN A 71 26.86 11.73 11.97
C ASN A 71 27.63 13.06 12.11
N ASN A 72 28.72 13.21 11.36
CA ASN A 72 29.49 14.45 11.33
C ASN A 72 28.78 15.56 10.55
N SER A 73 28.00 15.19 9.51
CA SER A 73 27.38 16.13 8.58
C SER A 73 25.96 16.53 9.01
N PHE A 74 25.22 15.64 9.68
CA PHE A 74 23.79 15.75 9.90
C PHE A 74 23.36 15.34 11.30
N VAL A 75 22.17 15.79 11.70
CA VAL A 75 21.34 15.04 12.64
C VAL A 75 20.50 14.05 11.84
N CYS A 76 20.67 12.76 12.08
CA CYS A 76 20.06 11.71 11.29
C CYS A 76 18.72 11.29 11.90
N VAL A 77 17.64 11.40 11.13
CA VAL A 77 16.27 11.06 11.54
C VAL A 77 15.75 9.90 10.71
N LYS A 78 15.18 8.89 11.37
CA LYS A 78 14.57 7.72 10.74
C LYS A 78 13.06 7.75 10.98
N VAL A 79 12.27 7.50 9.93
CA VAL A 79 10.80 7.50 10.00
C VAL A 79 10.24 6.25 9.33
N ASP A 80 9.31 5.61 10.02
CA ASP A 80 8.45 4.59 9.46
C ASP A 80 7.26 5.26 8.78
N ARG A 81 7.13 5.12 7.46
CA ARG A 81 6.04 5.71 6.68
C ARG A 81 4.68 5.19 7.09
N GLU A 82 4.62 3.96 7.59
CA GLU A 82 3.36 3.36 7.99
C GLU A 82 2.85 4.00 9.27
N GLU A 83 3.75 4.37 10.20
CA GLU A 83 3.38 5.08 11.43
C GLU A 83 3.20 6.59 11.24
N ARG A 84 3.86 7.18 10.23
CA ARG A 84 3.81 8.62 9.91
C ARG A 84 3.52 8.87 8.43
N PRO A 85 2.32 8.51 7.95
CA PRO A 85 1.94 8.72 6.54
C PRO A 85 1.87 10.22 6.18
N ASP A 86 1.72 11.10 7.16
CA ASP A 86 1.75 12.55 7.01
C ASP A 86 3.14 13.07 6.58
N ILE A 87 4.20 12.60 7.24
CA ILE A 87 5.59 12.88 6.87
C ILE A 87 5.89 12.33 5.49
N ASP A 88 5.49 11.07 5.26
CA ASP A 88 5.70 10.37 3.99
C ASP A 88 5.07 11.13 2.82
N THR A 89 3.79 11.51 2.95
CA THR A 89 3.04 12.22 1.90
C THR A 89 3.68 13.57 1.55
N LEU A 90 4.01 14.37 2.57
CA LEU A 90 4.62 15.69 2.35
C LEU A 90 5.96 15.57 1.62
N TYR A 91 6.85 14.72 2.14
CA TYR A 91 8.21 14.65 1.62
C TYR A 91 8.35 13.79 0.36
N MET A 92 7.44 12.85 0.12
CA MET A 92 7.34 12.15 -1.17
C MET A 92 6.95 13.15 -2.27
N THR A 93 6.00 14.05 -1.98
CA THR A 93 5.65 15.15 -2.89
C THR A 93 6.86 16.03 -3.16
N ALA A 94 7.64 16.38 -2.12
CA ALA A 94 8.89 17.11 -2.29
C ALA A 94 9.89 16.36 -3.19
N CYS A 95 10.04 15.05 -3.00
CA CYS A 95 10.92 14.20 -3.80
C CYS A 95 10.51 14.17 -5.27
N GLN A 96 9.21 14.06 -5.55
CA GLN A 96 8.65 14.11 -6.90
C GLN A 96 8.86 15.47 -7.57
N LEU A 97 8.68 16.57 -6.84
CA LEU A 97 8.94 17.92 -7.36
C LEU A 97 10.41 18.15 -7.70
N VAL A 98 11.34 17.60 -6.89
CA VAL A 98 12.79 17.79 -7.10
C VAL A 98 13.35 16.84 -8.16
N THR A 99 12.93 15.57 -8.16
CA THR A 99 13.57 14.51 -8.95
C THR A 99 12.74 14.07 -10.17
N GLY A 100 11.46 14.45 -10.23
CA GLY A 100 10.49 13.95 -11.22
C GLY A 100 9.99 12.53 -10.93
N GLY A 101 10.47 11.88 -9.87
CA GLY A 101 10.08 10.54 -9.45
C GLY A 101 10.02 10.41 -7.93
N GLY A 102 9.68 9.22 -7.46
CA GLY A 102 9.59 8.94 -6.02
C GLY A 102 9.72 7.45 -5.74
N GLY A 103 9.86 7.10 -4.47
CA GLY A 103 10.02 5.73 -4.03
C GLY A 103 10.77 5.64 -2.71
N TRP A 104 10.73 4.44 -2.12
CA TRP A 104 11.44 4.13 -0.88
C TRP A 104 12.68 3.27 -1.17
N PRO A 105 13.77 3.43 -0.41
CA PRO A 105 13.95 4.37 0.70
C PRO A 105 13.97 5.81 0.22
N MET A 106 13.31 6.71 0.94
CA MET A 106 13.28 8.13 0.62
C MET A 106 14.29 8.88 1.48
N THR A 107 15.14 9.68 0.84
CA THR A 107 16.18 10.49 1.48
C THR A 107 15.88 11.97 1.27
N ILE A 108 15.74 12.71 2.37
CA ILE A 108 15.56 14.16 2.35
C ILE A 108 16.65 14.80 3.18
N VAL A 109 17.21 15.92 2.69
CA VAL A 109 18.00 16.81 3.55
C VAL A 109 17.24 18.12 3.73
N MET A 110 17.12 18.54 4.98
CA MET A 110 16.30 19.69 5.38
C MET A 110 16.97 20.56 6.43
N THR A 111 16.47 21.78 6.57
CA THR A 111 16.84 22.70 7.66
C THR A 111 16.29 22.19 9.00
N PRO A 112 16.80 22.68 10.15
CA PRO A 112 16.20 22.38 11.45
C PRO A 112 14.73 22.81 11.61
N ASP A 113 14.23 23.67 10.71
CA ASP A 113 12.84 24.10 10.63
C ASP A 113 12.03 23.29 9.59
N LYS A 114 12.51 22.08 9.29
CA LYS A 114 11.81 21.06 8.48
C LYS A 114 11.63 21.42 7.00
N GLN A 115 12.37 22.43 6.51
CA GLN A 115 12.30 22.86 5.11
C GLN A 115 13.26 22.03 4.24
N PRO A 116 12.76 21.21 3.30
CA PRO A 116 13.61 20.38 2.47
C PRO A 116 14.37 21.23 1.44
N PHE A 117 15.62 20.87 1.16
CA PHE A 117 16.41 21.50 0.09
C PHE A 117 17.18 20.48 -0.78
N PHE A 118 17.09 19.19 -0.43
CA PHE A 118 17.53 18.07 -1.24
C PHE A 118 16.57 16.91 -1.07
N ALA A 119 16.33 16.16 -2.15
CA ALA A 119 15.56 14.93 -2.11
C ALA A 119 16.14 13.89 -3.07
N GLY A 120 15.99 12.62 -2.70
CA GLY A 120 16.37 11.46 -3.50
C GLY A 120 15.74 10.19 -2.95
N THR A 121 15.92 9.09 -3.66
CA THR A 121 15.46 7.76 -3.24
C THR A 121 16.64 6.97 -2.66
N TYR A 122 16.88 5.76 -3.16
CA TYR A 122 18.12 5.00 -2.96
C TYR A 122 19.38 5.82 -3.32
N ILE A 123 20.34 5.86 -2.41
CA ILE A 123 21.65 6.48 -2.60
C ILE A 123 22.74 5.45 -2.24
N PRO A 124 23.60 5.02 -3.18
CA PRO A 124 24.67 4.07 -2.88
C PRO A 124 25.75 4.72 -1.99
N LYS A 125 26.57 3.90 -1.31
CA LYS A 125 27.69 4.41 -0.50
C LYS A 125 28.62 5.30 -1.32
N GLU A 126 29.09 4.77 -2.45
CA GLU A 126 30.07 5.41 -3.33
C GLU A 126 29.42 6.01 -4.58
N SER A 127 30.00 7.11 -5.08
CA SER A 127 29.56 7.73 -6.33
C SER A 127 29.88 6.84 -7.53
N GLY A 128 28.91 6.73 -8.43
CA GLY A 128 29.04 6.05 -9.71
C GLY A 128 28.88 7.01 -10.89
N VAL A 129 28.99 6.50 -12.12
CA VAL A 129 28.75 7.30 -13.32
C VAL A 129 27.30 7.81 -13.31
N GLY A 130 27.13 9.13 -13.19
CA GLY A 130 25.82 9.79 -13.17
C GLY A 130 25.00 9.58 -11.90
N ARG A 131 25.57 8.98 -10.83
CA ARG A 131 24.90 8.76 -9.55
C ARG A 131 25.74 9.30 -8.40
N LEU A 132 25.16 10.23 -7.64
CA LEU A 132 25.78 10.76 -6.43
C LEU A 132 25.76 9.71 -5.32
N GLY A 133 26.92 9.42 -4.73
CA GLY A 133 27.03 8.55 -3.56
C GLY A 133 26.87 9.31 -2.25
N LEU A 134 26.59 8.56 -1.18
CA LEU A 134 26.34 9.10 0.16
C LEU A 134 27.55 9.84 0.72
N MET A 135 28.77 9.36 0.47
CA MET A 135 30.01 10.00 0.93
C MET A 135 30.18 11.39 0.32
N ASP A 136 29.96 11.51 -0.99
CA ASP A 136 30.03 12.79 -1.70
C ASP A 136 28.88 13.73 -1.30
N LEU A 137 27.68 13.18 -1.05
CA LEU A 137 26.55 13.96 -0.56
C LEU A 137 26.87 14.62 0.79
N CYS A 138 27.40 13.86 1.75
CA CYS A 138 27.80 14.35 3.07
C CYS A 138 28.78 15.53 2.95
N SER A 139 29.83 15.36 2.13
CA SER A 139 30.85 16.38 1.90
C SER A 139 30.28 17.65 1.26
N ARG A 140 29.52 17.51 0.17
CA ARG A 140 28.97 18.64 -0.60
C ARG A 140 27.95 19.44 0.19
N ILE A 141 27.06 18.77 0.92
CA ILE A 141 26.03 19.46 1.70
C ILE A 141 26.65 20.15 2.92
N SER A 142 27.61 19.51 3.60
CA SER A 142 28.35 20.14 4.71
C SER A 142 29.09 21.41 4.27
N GLU A 143 29.71 21.38 3.08
CA GLU A 143 30.36 22.56 2.51
C GLU A 143 29.34 23.65 2.19
N LEU A 144 28.24 23.29 1.52
CA LEU A 144 27.18 24.24 1.15
C LEU A 144 26.55 24.90 2.38
N TRP A 145 26.25 24.12 3.43
CA TRP A 145 25.67 24.60 4.68
C TRP A 145 26.60 25.60 5.40
N ARG A 146 27.91 25.33 5.42
CA ARG A 146 28.90 26.20 6.08
C ARG A 146 29.22 27.46 5.28
N GLN A 147 29.35 27.35 3.96
CA GLN A 147 29.86 28.44 3.13
C GLN A 147 28.76 29.33 2.55
N LYS A 148 27.56 28.78 2.31
CA LYS A 148 26.45 29.48 1.65
C LYS A 148 25.08 29.15 2.29
N PRO A 149 24.92 29.30 3.62
CA PRO A 149 23.67 28.97 4.31
C PRO A 149 22.46 29.74 3.74
N GLU A 150 22.65 30.98 3.30
CA GLU A 150 21.60 31.80 2.68
C GLU A 150 21.02 31.17 1.42
N ARG A 151 21.83 30.47 0.63
CA ARG A 151 21.37 29.77 -0.57
C ARG A 151 20.54 28.53 -0.21
N VAL A 152 20.92 27.84 0.87
CA VAL A 152 20.18 26.67 1.37
C VAL A 152 18.80 27.10 1.87
N LEU A 153 18.75 28.16 2.69
CA LEU A 153 17.49 28.70 3.22
C LEU A 153 16.57 29.17 2.10
N ALA A 154 17.08 29.93 1.12
CA ALA A 154 16.29 30.36 -0.03
C ALA A 154 15.77 29.17 -0.88
N SER A 155 16.56 28.11 -1.03
CA SER A 155 16.11 26.89 -1.71
C SER A 155 15.02 26.16 -0.92
N GLY A 156 15.13 26.14 0.41
CA GLY A 156 14.13 25.55 1.30
C GLY A 156 12.80 26.30 1.25
N GLU A 157 12.83 27.63 1.36
CA GLU A 157 11.64 28.49 1.26
C GLU A 157 10.95 28.34 -0.10
N ALA A 158 11.71 28.31 -1.20
CA ALA A 158 11.16 28.11 -2.53
C ALA A 158 10.47 26.74 -2.68
N LEU A 159 11.08 25.67 -2.15
CA LEU A 159 10.47 24.34 -2.21
C LEU A 159 9.21 24.24 -1.33
N ILE A 160 9.18 24.91 -0.18
CA ILE A 160 7.95 25.02 0.64
C ILE A 160 6.84 25.72 -0.14
N GLY A 161 7.14 26.80 -0.86
CA GLY A 161 6.15 27.47 -1.72
C GLY A 161 5.55 26.52 -2.77
N HIS A 162 6.39 25.77 -3.48
CA HIS A 162 5.90 24.77 -4.45
C HIS A 162 5.13 23.61 -3.79
N LEU A 163 5.51 23.19 -2.59
CA LEU A 163 4.80 22.17 -1.82
C LEU A 163 3.41 22.65 -1.40
N GLN A 164 3.27 23.91 -0.98
CA GLN A 164 1.97 24.51 -0.67
C GLN A 164 1.08 24.53 -1.92
N GLU A 165 1.63 24.91 -3.07
CA GLU A 165 0.90 24.91 -4.34
C GLU A 165 0.52 23.49 -4.80
N ALA A 166 1.34 22.47 -4.52
CA ALA A 166 1.06 21.08 -4.90
C ALA A 166 -0.18 20.48 -4.22
N PHE A 167 -0.58 21.01 -3.06
CA PHE A 167 -1.81 20.62 -2.34
C PHE A 167 -2.96 21.61 -2.54
N VAL A 168 -2.80 22.57 -3.45
CA VAL A 168 -3.88 23.43 -3.92
C VAL A 168 -4.46 22.84 -5.20
N TYR A 169 -5.77 22.58 -5.16
CA TYR A 169 -6.52 22.04 -6.29
C TYR A 169 -7.48 23.09 -6.83
N ASP A 170 -7.80 22.94 -8.12
CA ASP A 170 -8.79 23.81 -8.75
C ASP A 170 -10.18 23.31 -8.42
N ASP A 171 -10.96 24.23 -7.87
CA ASP A 171 -12.37 24.06 -7.64
C ASP A 171 -13.14 24.16 -8.97
N ASP A 172 -14.31 23.53 -8.97
CA ASP A 172 -15.33 23.82 -9.96
C ASP A 172 -16.72 23.51 -9.39
N PRO A 173 -17.55 24.53 -9.12
CA PRO A 173 -18.87 24.36 -8.53
C PRO A 173 -19.84 23.52 -9.37
N SER A 174 -19.55 23.27 -10.64
CA SER A 174 -20.37 22.43 -11.50
C SER A 174 -20.12 20.92 -11.32
N GLY A 175 -19.05 20.55 -10.61
CA GLY A 175 -18.57 19.17 -10.53
C GLY A 175 -18.13 18.61 -11.90
N PRO A 176 -17.45 17.45 -11.94
CA PRO A 176 -17.12 16.82 -13.20
C PRO A 176 -18.39 16.40 -13.93
N ASP A 177 -18.52 16.68 -15.23
CA ASP A 177 -19.63 16.13 -16.00
C ASP A 177 -19.40 14.63 -16.30
N ARG A 178 -20.42 13.95 -16.85
CA ARG A 178 -20.28 12.55 -17.24
C ARG A 178 -19.21 12.33 -18.32
N ALA A 179 -18.90 13.34 -19.14
CA ALA A 179 -17.88 13.22 -20.16
C ALA A 179 -16.47 13.10 -19.55
N VAL A 180 -16.22 13.68 -18.37
CA VAL A 180 -14.98 13.46 -17.61
C VAL A 180 -14.80 11.99 -17.25
N ILE A 181 -15.87 11.32 -16.78
CA ILE A 181 -15.84 9.88 -16.46
C ILE A 181 -15.55 9.06 -17.72
N ASP A 182 -16.26 9.33 -18.81
CA ASP A 182 -16.07 8.59 -20.07
C ASP A 182 -14.67 8.82 -20.66
N GLN A 183 -14.10 10.03 -20.53
CA GLN A 183 -12.72 10.33 -20.89
C GLN A 183 -11.72 9.57 -20.00
N ALA A 184 -11.97 9.50 -18.69
CA ALA A 184 -11.13 8.75 -17.76
C ALA A 184 -11.08 7.27 -18.15
N VAL A 185 -12.24 6.66 -18.43
CA VAL A 185 -12.32 5.27 -18.90
C VAL A 185 -11.52 5.07 -20.17
N LYS A 186 -11.71 5.93 -21.17
CA LYS A 186 -10.94 5.84 -22.43
C LYS A 186 -9.43 5.94 -22.16
N ALA A 187 -8.99 6.93 -21.38
CA ALA A 187 -7.59 7.14 -21.08
C ALA A 187 -6.98 5.97 -20.27
N THR A 188 -7.75 5.34 -19.38
CA THR A 188 -7.34 4.14 -18.66
C THR A 188 -7.22 2.93 -19.59
N LEU A 189 -8.21 2.70 -20.48
CA LEU A 189 -8.18 1.59 -21.43
C LEU A 189 -7.08 1.73 -22.47
N ASP A 190 -6.74 2.96 -22.88
CA ASP A 190 -5.63 3.25 -23.81
C ASP A 190 -4.25 2.85 -23.22
N ARG A 191 -4.15 2.69 -21.90
CA ARG A 191 -2.93 2.27 -21.18
C ARG A 191 -2.91 0.78 -20.83
N ARG A 192 -3.94 0.03 -21.23
CA ARG A 192 -4.04 -1.40 -20.96
C ARG A 192 -2.95 -2.17 -21.70
N ASP A 193 -2.44 -3.20 -21.06
CA ASP A 193 -1.61 -4.21 -21.69
C ASP A 193 -2.49 -5.32 -22.29
N PRO A 194 -2.62 -5.43 -23.63
CA PRO A 194 -3.48 -6.42 -24.26
C PRO A 194 -2.90 -7.84 -24.23
N GLN A 195 -1.61 -8.01 -23.89
CA GLN A 195 -0.94 -9.29 -23.90
C GLN A 195 -0.89 -9.93 -22.51
N TYR A 196 -0.61 -9.13 -21.48
CA TYR A 196 -0.40 -9.61 -20.12
C TYR A 196 -1.44 -9.09 -19.12
N GLY A 197 -2.49 -8.41 -19.60
CA GLY A 197 -3.48 -7.74 -18.73
C GLY A 197 -2.85 -6.63 -17.88
N GLY A 198 -3.63 -5.93 -17.08
CA GLY A 198 -3.13 -4.78 -16.32
C GLY A 198 -2.92 -3.54 -17.18
N PHE A 199 -2.21 -2.59 -16.60
CA PHE A 199 -2.02 -1.26 -17.17
C PHE A 199 -0.57 -0.84 -16.99
N ASP A 200 -0.15 0.12 -17.82
CA ASP A 200 1.17 0.72 -17.76
C ASP A 200 2.32 -0.26 -18.09
N SER A 201 3.54 0.25 -18.16
CA SER A 201 4.74 -0.57 -18.36
C SER A 201 5.22 -1.19 -17.04
N ALA A 202 6.27 -2.02 -17.11
CA ALA A 202 6.98 -2.45 -15.91
C ALA A 202 7.64 -1.25 -15.18
N PRO A 203 7.72 -1.25 -13.83
CA PRO A 203 7.09 -2.22 -12.92
C PRO A 203 5.55 -2.09 -12.91
N LYS A 204 4.85 -3.22 -12.76
CA LYS A 204 3.38 -3.28 -12.78
C LYS A 204 2.79 -3.43 -11.38
N PHE A 205 1.94 -2.47 -11.04
CA PHE A 205 1.18 -2.44 -9.79
C PHE A 205 -0.25 -2.96 -10.01
N PRO A 206 -0.84 -3.70 -9.04
CA PRO A 206 -2.20 -4.20 -9.16
C PRO A 206 -3.25 -3.08 -9.28
N THR A 207 -3.05 -1.95 -8.58
CA THR A 207 -3.92 -0.75 -8.63
C THR A 207 -5.42 -1.07 -8.54
N ALA A 208 -5.85 -1.86 -7.55
CA ALA A 208 -7.19 -2.43 -7.56
C ALA A 208 -8.33 -1.37 -7.57
N HIS A 209 -8.09 -0.17 -7.04
CA HIS A 209 -9.02 0.97 -7.12
C HIS A 209 -9.37 1.36 -8.57
N ARG A 210 -8.43 1.19 -9.52
CA ARG A 210 -8.65 1.38 -10.96
C ARG A 210 -9.60 0.33 -11.52
N LEU A 211 -9.46 -0.93 -11.09
CA LEU A 211 -10.36 -2.03 -11.47
C LEU A 211 -11.77 -1.81 -10.91
N LEU A 212 -11.87 -1.36 -9.65
CA LEU A 212 -13.14 -1.02 -9.00
C LEU A 212 -13.85 0.12 -9.75
N PHE A 213 -13.14 1.17 -10.15
CA PHE A 213 -13.70 2.26 -10.98
C PHE A 213 -14.24 1.73 -12.32
N LEU A 214 -13.50 0.88 -13.03
CA LEU A 214 -13.96 0.30 -14.29
C LEU A 214 -15.19 -0.60 -14.09
N LEU A 215 -15.23 -1.40 -13.01
CA LEU A 215 -16.39 -2.19 -12.65
C LEU A 215 -17.60 -1.30 -12.35
N ASP A 216 -17.41 -0.18 -11.66
CA ASP A 216 -18.45 0.80 -11.44
C ASP A 216 -19.01 1.32 -12.74
N VAL A 217 -18.18 1.82 -13.65
CA VAL A 217 -18.68 2.30 -14.93
C VAL A 217 -19.38 1.18 -15.71
N HIS A 218 -18.86 -0.05 -15.68
CA HIS A 218 -19.51 -1.20 -16.32
C HIS A 218 -20.91 -1.50 -15.74
N ARG A 219 -21.11 -1.36 -14.42
CA ARG A 219 -22.44 -1.55 -13.79
C ARG A 219 -23.51 -0.66 -14.43
N ARG A 220 -23.14 0.56 -14.83
CA ARG A 220 -24.02 1.50 -15.56
C ARG A 220 -24.10 1.21 -17.05
N THR A 221 -22.96 1.14 -17.73
CA THR A 221 -22.92 1.16 -19.21
C THR A 221 -23.12 -0.20 -19.84
N ARG A 222 -22.83 -1.28 -19.10
CA ARG A 222 -22.74 -2.65 -19.61
C ARG A 222 -21.76 -2.79 -20.77
N ALA A 223 -20.77 -1.90 -20.87
CA ALA A 223 -19.75 -1.91 -21.92
C ALA A 223 -18.87 -3.17 -21.81
N PRO A 224 -18.88 -4.08 -22.81
CA PRO A 224 -18.17 -5.35 -22.73
C PRO A 224 -16.64 -5.18 -22.72
N GLU A 225 -16.10 -4.16 -23.40
CA GLU A 225 -14.68 -3.85 -23.46
C GLU A 225 -14.11 -3.48 -22.08
N VAL A 226 -14.90 -2.80 -21.25
CA VAL A 226 -14.54 -2.42 -19.88
C VAL A 226 -14.45 -3.67 -19.00
N LEU A 227 -15.46 -4.55 -19.06
CA LEU A 227 -15.46 -5.79 -18.30
C LEU A 227 -14.33 -6.72 -18.75
N SER A 228 -14.05 -6.82 -20.07
CA SER A 228 -12.94 -7.63 -20.59
C SER A 228 -11.59 -7.16 -20.03
N ALA A 229 -11.35 -5.85 -20.01
CA ALA A 229 -10.12 -5.29 -19.45
C ALA A 229 -9.92 -5.68 -17.98
N VAL A 230 -10.98 -5.62 -17.17
CA VAL A 230 -10.93 -6.03 -15.76
C VAL A 230 -10.67 -7.53 -15.63
N LYS A 231 -11.44 -8.36 -16.35
CA LYS A 231 -11.31 -9.82 -16.29
C LYS A 231 -9.93 -10.30 -16.67
N GLU A 232 -9.39 -9.78 -17.77
CA GLU A 232 -8.06 -10.16 -18.24
C GLU A 232 -6.97 -9.76 -17.23
N THR A 233 -7.12 -8.61 -16.59
CA THR A 233 -6.18 -8.15 -15.56
C THR A 233 -6.25 -9.03 -14.31
N LEU A 234 -7.45 -9.27 -13.78
CA LEU A 234 -7.67 -10.14 -12.62
C LEU A 234 -7.18 -11.57 -12.87
N THR A 235 -7.45 -12.12 -14.05
CA THR A 235 -6.97 -13.46 -14.43
C THR A 235 -5.45 -13.48 -14.58
N ALA A 236 -4.85 -12.50 -15.25
CA ALA A 236 -3.39 -12.46 -15.43
C ALA A 236 -2.64 -12.38 -14.10
N MET A 237 -3.07 -11.51 -13.17
CA MET A 237 -2.48 -11.42 -11.84
C MET A 237 -2.61 -12.74 -11.06
N ARG A 238 -3.76 -13.41 -11.17
CA ARG A 238 -4.02 -14.67 -10.48
C ARG A 238 -3.20 -15.84 -11.04
N LEU A 239 -2.94 -15.86 -12.34
CA LEU A 239 -2.15 -16.91 -12.98
C LEU A 239 -0.64 -16.67 -12.83
N GLY A 240 -0.21 -15.41 -12.75
CA GLY A 240 1.19 -15.00 -12.65
C GLY A 240 1.86 -15.34 -11.32
N GLY A 241 3.14 -14.95 -11.21
CA GLY A 241 3.96 -15.08 -10.00
C GLY A 241 3.71 -13.98 -8.96
N LEU A 242 2.93 -12.95 -9.29
CA LEU A 242 2.40 -12.00 -8.31
C LEU A 242 1.53 -12.71 -7.23
N TRP A 243 0.81 -13.76 -7.61
CA TRP A 243 0.05 -14.59 -6.69
C TRP A 243 0.94 -15.67 -6.05
N ASP A 244 0.93 -15.77 -4.72
CA ASP A 244 1.61 -16.87 -4.03
C ASP A 244 0.79 -18.17 -4.16
N HIS A 245 1.15 -18.99 -5.15
CA HIS A 245 0.45 -20.26 -5.44
C HIS A 245 0.55 -21.29 -4.31
N VAL A 246 1.50 -21.15 -3.37
CA VAL A 246 1.68 -22.08 -2.24
C VAL A 246 1.00 -21.56 -0.98
N GLY A 247 1.24 -20.30 -0.64
CA GLY A 247 0.79 -19.66 0.58
C GLY A 247 -0.52 -18.94 0.51
N PHE A 248 -0.95 -18.59 -0.70
CA PHE A 248 -1.96 -17.58 -0.97
C PHE A 248 -1.54 -16.16 -0.58
N GLY A 249 -2.35 -15.20 -1.00
CA GLY A 249 -2.07 -13.78 -0.90
C GLY A 249 -1.29 -13.25 -2.10
N PHE A 250 -1.51 -11.98 -2.41
CA PHE A 250 -0.78 -11.27 -3.45
C PHE A 250 0.50 -10.66 -2.89
N HIS A 251 1.59 -10.81 -3.63
CA HIS A 251 2.76 -9.94 -3.48
C HIS A 251 2.41 -8.53 -3.98
N ARG A 252 3.18 -7.51 -3.56
CA ARG A 252 2.78 -6.11 -3.76
C ARG A 252 2.74 -5.67 -5.22
N TYR A 253 3.79 -5.94 -5.98
CA TYR A 253 3.86 -5.56 -7.40
C TYR A 253 4.87 -6.42 -8.15
N SER A 254 4.81 -6.40 -9.48
CA SER A 254 5.74 -7.13 -10.34
C SER A 254 6.75 -6.19 -10.99
N THR A 255 8.02 -6.59 -11.01
CA THR A 255 9.10 -5.83 -11.65
C THR A 255 9.15 -6.04 -13.16
N ASP A 256 8.42 -7.04 -13.67
CA ASP A 256 8.25 -7.28 -15.11
C ASP A 256 6.82 -7.05 -15.60
N ARG A 257 6.66 -7.10 -16.93
CA ARG A 257 5.40 -6.81 -17.61
C ARG A 257 4.43 -8.01 -17.54
N GLN A 258 4.93 -9.21 -17.28
CA GLN A 258 4.22 -10.49 -17.36
C GLN A 258 3.55 -10.90 -16.04
N TRP A 259 3.75 -10.13 -14.97
CA TRP A 259 3.35 -10.49 -13.60
C TRP A 259 4.14 -11.69 -13.06
N LEU A 260 5.38 -11.90 -13.49
CA LEU A 260 6.17 -13.08 -13.11
C LEU A 260 7.02 -12.85 -11.85
N LEU A 261 7.93 -11.88 -11.87
CA LEU A 261 8.83 -11.56 -10.78
C LEU A 261 8.18 -10.51 -9.88
N PRO A 262 7.75 -10.85 -8.66
CA PRO A 262 7.26 -9.88 -7.71
C PRO A 262 8.39 -9.29 -6.87
N HIS A 263 8.15 -8.11 -6.30
CA HIS A 263 8.70 -7.84 -4.97
C HIS A 263 7.85 -8.59 -3.94
N PHE A 264 8.48 -9.46 -3.16
CA PHE A 264 7.79 -10.55 -2.44
C PHE A 264 7.02 -10.10 -1.19
N GLU A 265 7.10 -8.83 -0.83
CA GLU A 265 6.32 -8.22 0.25
C GLU A 265 4.82 -8.42 0.05
N LYS A 266 4.10 -8.65 1.15
CA LYS A 266 2.65 -8.77 1.16
C LYS A 266 2.04 -7.78 2.13
N MET A 267 1.30 -6.81 1.61
CA MET A 267 0.70 -5.74 2.39
C MET A 267 -0.80 -5.99 2.62
N LEU A 268 -1.30 -5.66 3.81
CA LEU A 268 -2.72 -5.84 4.16
C LEU A 268 -3.64 -5.02 3.24
N TYR A 269 -3.24 -3.79 2.89
CA TYR A 269 -4.04 -2.93 2.01
C TYR A 269 -4.19 -3.52 0.60
N ASP A 270 -3.13 -4.15 0.05
CA ASP A 270 -3.21 -4.82 -1.24
C ASP A 270 -4.17 -6.02 -1.17
N GLN A 271 -4.09 -6.81 -0.09
CA GLN A 271 -5.01 -7.92 0.12
C GLN A 271 -6.47 -7.43 0.19
N ALA A 272 -6.73 -6.36 0.95
CA ALA A 272 -8.08 -5.82 1.12
C ALA A 272 -8.67 -5.34 -0.21
N PHE A 273 -7.94 -4.49 -0.92
CA PHE A 273 -8.41 -3.88 -2.15
C PHE A 273 -8.48 -4.88 -3.32
N LEU A 274 -7.56 -5.84 -3.39
CA LEU A 274 -7.66 -6.92 -4.37
C LEU A 274 -8.82 -7.86 -4.07
N ALA A 275 -9.07 -8.21 -2.81
CA ALA A 275 -10.25 -8.99 -2.44
C ALA A 275 -11.54 -8.27 -2.89
N LEU A 276 -11.67 -6.97 -2.65
CA LEU A 276 -12.80 -6.18 -3.15
C LEU A 276 -12.92 -6.23 -4.68
N ALA A 277 -11.81 -6.05 -5.42
CA ALA A 277 -11.83 -6.10 -6.88
C ALA A 277 -12.23 -7.49 -7.43
N TYR A 278 -11.76 -8.58 -6.82
CA TYR A 278 -12.16 -9.93 -7.17
C TYR A 278 -13.63 -10.22 -6.80
N LEU A 279 -14.13 -9.73 -5.66
CA LEU A 279 -15.53 -9.88 -5.27
C LEU A 279 -16.47 -9.12 -6.22
N GLU A 280 -16.14 -7.88 -6.58
CA GLU A 280 -16.94 -7.11 -7.54
C GLU A 280 -16.81 -7.66 -8.96
N GLY A 281 -15.64 -8.18 -9.35
CA GLY A 281 -15.46 -8.91 -10.60
C GLY A 281 -16.33 -10.17 -10.67
N TYR A 282 -16.40 -10.93 -9.58
CA TYR A 282 -17.30 -12.09 -9.46
C TYR A 282 -18.77 -11.69 -9.54
N ALA A 283 -19.17 -10.62 -8.84
CA ALA A 283 -20.53 -10.12 -8.90
C ALA A 283 -20.94 -9.64 -10.31
N ALA A 284 -19.99 -9.14 -11.11
CA ALA A 284 -20.22 -8.66 -12.46
C ALA A 284 -20.30 -9.77 -13.52
N ASP A 285 -19.46 -10.80 -13.42
CA ASP A 285 -19.29 -11.81 -14.48
C ASP A 285 -19.70 -13.24 -14.08
N GLY A 286 -19.71 -13.55 -12.77
CA GLY A 286 -20.00 -14.88 -12.25
C GLY A 286 -18.84 -15.89 -12.37
N ASP A 287 -17.64 -15.47 -12.77
CA ASP A 287 -16.48 -16.36 -12.91
C ASP A 287 -16.01 -16.91 -11.54
N PRO A 288 -16.08 -18.24 -11.31
CA PRO A 288 -15.68 -18.85 -10.05
C PRO A 288 -14.20 -18.62 -9.67
N LEU A 289 -13.32 -18.31 -10.64
CA LEU A 289 -11.92 -17.97 -10.38
C LEU A 289 -11.82 -16.76 -9.45
N PHE A 290 -12.67 -15.76 -9.64
CA PHE A 290 -12.64 -14.52 -8.86
C PHE A 290 -13.14 -14.74 -7.43
N ALA A 291 -14.27 -15.45 -7.27
CA ALA A 291 -14.77 -15.83 -5.95
C ALA A 291 -13.73 -16.65 -5.17
N ARG A 292 -13.09 -17.62 -5.83
CA ARG A 292 -12.06 -18.46 -5.21
C ARG A 292 -10.84 -17.64 -4.82
N THR A 293 -10.40 -16.73 -5.67
CA THR A 293 -9.25 -15.87 -5.37
C THR A 293 -9.51 -15.02 -4.13
N ALA A 294 -10.69 -14.39 -4.01
CA ALA A 294 -11.07 -13.65 -2.81
C ALA A 294 -11.11 -14.55 -1.56
N GLN A 295 -11.67 -15.76 -1.65
CA GLN A 295 -11.67 -16.73 -0.54
C GLN A 295 -10.25 -17.09 -0.09
N GLU A 296 -9.33 -17.27 -1.04
CA GLU A 296 -7.94 -17.63 -0.74
C GLU A 296 -7.14 -16.45 -0.18
N ILE A 297 -7.41 -15.21 -0.60
CA ILE A 297 -6.90 -14.00 0.09
C ILE A 297 -7.35 -14.00 1.55
N PHE A 298 -8.65 -14.20 1.81
CA PHE A 298 -9.15 -14.25 3.19
C PHE A 298 -8.57 -15.43 3.98
N THR A 299 -8.31 -16.56 3.32
CA THR A 299 -7.63 -17.70 3.96
C THR A 299 -6.23 -17.33 4.43
N TYR A 300 -5.45 -16.62 3.60
CA TYR A 300 -4.15 -16.08 3.99
C TYR A 300 -4.27 -15.08 5.15
N VAL A 301 -5.15 -14.08 5.04
CA VAL A 301 -5.29 -13.05 6.07
C VAL A 301 -5.68 -13.63 7.42
N LEU A 302 -6.64 -14.57 7.44
CA LEU A 302 -7.09 -15.23 8.67
C LEU A 302 -6.04 -16.16 9.28
N ARG A 303 -5.21 -16.81 8.45
CA ARG A 303 -4.17 -17.74 8.90
C ARG A 303 -2.93 -17.01 9.41
N ASP A 304 -2.46 -16.01 8.67
CA ASP A 304 -1.11 -15.46 8.85
C ASP A 304 -1.12 -14.03 9.39
N MET A 305 -2.15 -13.23 9.07
CA MET A 305 -2.18 -11.79 9.33
C MET A 305 -3.15 -11.39 10.45
N THR A 306 -3.72 -12.33 11.19
CA THR A 306 -4.73 -12.02 12.23
C THR A 306 -4.15 -12.12 13.63
N ASP A 307 -4.27 -11.04 14.39
CA ASP A 307 -3.96 -11.01 15.82
C ASP A 307 -4.99 -11.84 16.61
N PRO A 308 -4.58 -12.58 17.66
CA PRO A 308 -5.51 -13.33 18.49
C PRO A 308 -6.65 -12.50 19.10
N GLN A 309 -6.47 -11.18 19.30
CA GLN A 309 -7.50 -10.27 19.79
C GLN A 309 -8.44 -9.76 18.68
N GLY A 310 -8.05 -9.91 17.41
CA GLY A 310 -8.94 -9.79 16.25
C GLY A 310 -8.52 -8.79 15.19
N GLY A 311 -7.66 -7.81 15.51
CA GLY A 311 -7.10 -6.92 14.49
C GLY A 311 -6.21 -7.66 13.50
N PHE A 312 -5.90 -7.01 12.39
CA PHE A 312 -5.06 -7.53 11.32
C PHE A 312 -3.70 -6.81 11.31
N TYR A 313 -2.64 -7.60 11.17
CA TYR A 313 -1.27 -7.15 11.02
C TYR A 313 -1.02 -6.49 9.67
N THR A 314 0.01 -5.64 9.57
CA THR A 314 0.22 -4.77 8.40
C THR A 314 0.86 -5.50 7.23
N ALA A 315 1.95 -6.25 7.44
CA ALA A 315 2.72 -6.80 6.33
C ALA A 315 3.58 -8.03 6.65
N GLU A 316 3.98 -8.76 5.60
CA GLU A 316 5.10 -9.72 5.60
C GLU A 316 6.23 -9.21 4.70
N ASP A 317 7.47 -9.34 5.17
CA ASP A 317 8.69 -8.89 4.50
C ASP A 317 8.95 -9.65 3.18
N ALA A 318 9.57 -8.96 2.23
CA ALA A 318 10.08 -9.55 1.00
C ALA A 318 11.32 -10.41 1.26
N ASP A 319 12.14 -10.03 2.24
CA ASP A 319 13.41 -10.68 2.55
C ASP A 319 13.27 -11.78 3.61
N SER A 320 13.99 -12.90 3.39
CA SER A 320 14.23 -13.93 4.41
C SER A 320 15.70 -14.30 4.38
N GLU A 321 16.33 -14.33 5.56
CA GLU A 321 17.79 -14.53 5.68
C GLU A 321 18.61 -13.50 4.88
N GLY A 322 18.08 -12.29 4.67
CA GLY A 322 18.72 -11.21 3.92
C GLY A 322 18.66 -11.37 2.39
N GLU A 323 17.88 -12.33 1.89
CA GLU A 323 17.68 -12.59 0.46
C GLU A 323 16.18 -12.43 0.12
N GLU A 324 15.88 -11.61 -0.89
CA GLU A 324 14.51 -11.37 -1.34
C GLU A 324 13.90 -12.65 -1.95
N GLY A 325 12.68 -12.99 -1.53
CA GLY A 325 11.91 -14.09 -2.11
C GLY A 325 12.41 -15.51 -1.77
N LYS A 326 13.53 -15.65 -1.05
CA LYS A 326 14.13 -16.95 -0.67
C LYS A 326 13.14 -17.91 -0.03
N TRP A 327 12.22 -17.38 0.79
CA TRP A 327 11.17 -18.17 1.43
C TRP A 327 10.17 -18.76 0.42
N CYS A 328 9.89 -18.06 -0.68
CA CYS A 328 8.82 -18.36 -1.65
C CYS A 328 9.28 -19.23 -2.83
N VAL A 329 10.54 -19.14 -3.24
CA VAL A 329 11.05 -19.78 -4.45
C VAL A 329 11.45 -21.26 -4.26
N TRP A 330 11.54 -21.99 -5.37
CA TRP A 330 11.83 -23.43 -5.40
C TRP A 330 12.84 -23.79 -6.47
N THR A 331 13.75 -24.70 -6.16
CA THR A 331 14.52 -25.42 -7.19
C THR A 331 13.68 -26.54 -7.80
N LEU A 332 14.08 -27.01 -8.99
CA LEU A 332 13.43 -28.14 -9.65
C LEU A 332 13.46 -29.42 -8.79
N ASP A 333 14.58 -29.69 -8.14
CA ASP A 333 14.75 -30.91 -7.33
C ASP A 333 13.90 -30.86 -6.06
N GLU A 334 13.82 -29.73 -5.37
CA GLU A 334 12.90 -29.54 -4.23
C GLU A 334 11.46 -29.75 -4.67
N PHE A 335 11.05 -29.13 -5.79
CA PHE A 335 9.69 -29.27 -6.29
C PHE A 335 9.34 -30.73 -6.62
N ARG A 336 10.24 -31.44 -7.32
CA ARG A 336 10.09 -32.85 -7.68
C ARG A 336 9.95 -33.76 -6.47
N ALA A 337 10.70 -33.50 -5.40
CA ALA A 337 10.62 -34.29 -4.16
C ALA A 337 9.19 -34.32 -3.59
N HIS A 338 8.42 -33.25 -3.77
CA HIS A 338 7.02 -33.16 -3.33
C HIS A 338 6.03 -33.69 -4.38
N ALA A 339 6.27 -33.40 -5.66
CA ALA A 339 5.41 -33.82 -6.77
C ALA A 339 5.43 -35.34 -7.00
N ALA A 340 6.55 -36.02 -6.72
CA ALA A 340 6.74 -37.46 -6.99
C ALA A 340 5.78 -38.40 -6.25
N ALA A 341 5.08 -37.92 -5.21
CA ALA A 341 4.08 -38.71 -4.49
C ALA A 341 2.72 -38.80 -5.22
N ASP A 342 2.52 -38.09 -6.34
CA ASP A 342 1.36 -38.27 -7.20
C ASP A 342 1.55 -39.50 -8.10
N LYS A 343 0.73 -40.54 -7.86
CA LYS A 343 0.84 -41.87 -8.48
C LYS A 343 0.52 -41.91 -9.99
N ASP A 344 -0.14 -40.87 -10.50
CA ASP A 344 -0.58 -40.74 -11.88
C ASP A 344 0.07 -39.46 -12.44
N GLU A 345 1.05 -39.60 -13.32
CA GLU A 345 1.98 -38.60 -13.90
C GLU A 345 1.34 -37.26 -14.38
N VAL A 346 0.84 -36.40 -13.47
CA VAL A 346 0.45 -35.03 -13.82
C VAL A 346 1.74 -34.22 -14.08
N PRO A 347 1.88 -33.54 -15.23
CA PRO A 347 3.11 -32.81 -15.59
C PRO A 347 3.20 -31.47 -14.85
N TRP A 348 3.27 -31.51 -13.53
CA TRP A 348 3.24 -30.33 -12.66
C TRP A 348 4.30 -29.29 -13.00
N GLU A 349 5.52 -29.72 -13.36
CA GLU A 349 6.60 -28.85 -13.80
C GLU A 349 6.18 -27.96 -14.99
N ARG A 350 5.39 -28.51 -15.93
CA ARG A 350 4.88 -27.77 -17.08
C ARG A 350 3.69 -26.88 -16.72
N ILE A 351 2.83 -27.34 -15.83
CA ILE A 351 1.65 -26.59 -15.39
C ILE A 351 2.07 -25.31 -14.66
N ILE A 352 3.07 -25.43 -13.77
CA ILE A 352 3.47 -24.38 -12.81
C ILE A 352 4.81 -23.72 -13.19
N ASN A 353 5.29 -24.01 -14.40
CA ASN A 353 6.50 -23.46 -15.03
C ASN A 353 7.79 -23.57 -14.21
N VAL A 354 8.13 -24.79 -13.76
CA VAL A 354 9.39 -25.06 -13.06
C VAL A 354 10.46 -25.47 -14.08
N GLN A 355 11.58 -24.73 -14.11
CA GLN A 355 12.71 -24.90 -15.03
C GLN A 355 13.98 -25.24 -14.25
N ALA A 356 14.88 -26.03 -14.85
CA ALA A 356 16.10 -26.51 -14.18
C ALA A 356 17.07 -25.34 -13.87
N GLU A 357 17.15 -24.40 -14.79
CA GLU A 357 17.96 -23.19 -14.68
C GLU A 357 17.27 -22.06 -13.90
N GLY A 358 16.01 -22.25 -13.47
CA GLY A 358 15.16 -21.20 -12.90
C GLY A 358 14.34 -20.47 -13.97
N ASN A 359 13.22 -19.85 -13.57
CA ASN A 359 12.26 -19.27 -14.52
C ASN A 359 12.25 -17.74 -14.59
N PHE A 360 13.08 -17.05 -13.79
CA PHE A 360 13.22 -15.59 -13.79
C PHE A 360 14.71 -15.17 -13.74
N LEU A 361 14.98 -13.90 -14.04
CA LEU A 361 16.30 -13.28 -13.86
C LEU A 361 16.30 -12.52 -12.54
N GLU A 362 17.27 -12.79 -11.67
CA GLU A 362 17.44 -12.04 -10.44
C GLU A 362 17.86 -10.59 -10.76
N GLU A 363 17.22 -9.60 -10.15
CA GLU A 363 17.44 -8.18 -10.49
C GLU A 363 18.86 -7.69 -10.20
N ALA A 364 19.45 -8.16 -9.09
CA ALA A 364 20.79 -7.78 -8.69
C ALA A 364 21.87 -8.28 -9.66
N THR A 365 21.74 -9.53 -10.13
CA THR A 365 22.80 -10.17 -10.95
C THR A 365 22.47 -10.24 -12.44
N GLY A 366 21.20 -10.11 -12.82
CA GLY A 366 20.73 -10.29 -14.19
C GLY A 366 20.83 -11.74 -14.70
N HIS A 367 21.05 -12.71 -13.81
CA HIS A 367 21.22 -14.13 -14.15
C HIS A 367 20.11 -14.99 -13.54
N ARG A 368 19.92 -16.19 -14.09
CA ARG A 368 19.05 -17.21 -13.48
C ARG A 368 19.83 -17.99 -12.42
N THR A 369 19.24 -18.16 -11.24
CA THR A 369 19.90 -18.77 -10.08
C THR A 369 19.51 -20.24 -9.85
N GLY A 370 18.69 -20.83 -10.74
CA GLY A 370 18.03 -22.12 -10.48
C GLY A 370 16.71 -22.00 -9.69
N ALA A 371 16.40 -20.81 -9.17
CA ALA A 371 15.17 -20.54 -8.44
C ALA A 371 13.96 -20.37 -9.38
N ASN A 372 12.81 -20.86 -8.96
CA ASN A 372 11.55 -20.78 -9.69
C ASN A 372 10.47 -20.12 -8.84
N ILE A 373 9.77 -19.18 -9.48
CA ILE A 373 8.51 -18.64 -8.99
C ILE A 373 7.38 -19.49 -9.58
N LEU A 374 6.69 -20.23 -8.72
CA LEU A 374 5.60 -21.10 -9.13
C LEU A 374 4.46 -20.25 -9.69
N HIS A 375 4.07 -20.45 -10.95
CA HIS A 375 2.95 -19.75 -11.57
C HIS A 375 2.28 -20.57 -12.66
N LEU A 376 1.00 -20.33 -12.91
CA LEU A 376 0.22 -21.09 -13.89
C LEU A 376 0.46 -20.59 -15.31
N THR A 377 0.76 -21.52 -16.22
CA THR A 377 0.93 -21.22 -17.65
C THR A 377 -0.38 -21.20 -18.44
N ALA A 378 -1.47 -21.66 -17.82
CA ALA A 378 -2.84 -21.64 -18.34
C ALA A 378 -3.83 -21.87 -17.18
N SER A 379 -5.11 -21.60 -17.39
CA SER A 379 -6.14 -21.87 -16.38
C SER A 379 -6.27 -23.37 -16.07
N TRP A 380 -6.88 -23.68 -14.92
CA TRP A 380 -7.15 -25.07 -14.54
C TRP A 380 -8.06 -25.76 -15.55
N GLU A 381 -9.04 -25.05 -16.10
CA GLU A 381 -9.97 -25.54 -17.12
C GLU A 381 -9.23 -25.90 -18.42
N GLU A 382 -8.27 -25.07 -18.83
CA GLU A 382 -7.44 -25.35 -19.99
C GLU A 382 -6.52 -26.55 -19.77
N TRP A 383 -5.84 -26.62 -18.62
CA TRP A 383 -4.98 -27.74 -18.29
C TRP A 383 -5.75 -29.05 -18.15
N ALA A 384 -6.91 -29.02 -17.50
CA ALA A 384 -7.79 -30.18 -17.38
C ALA A 384 -8.24 -30.69 -18.76
N ARG A 385 -8.57 -29.78 -19.68
CA ARG A 385 -8.89 -30.14 -21.08
C ARG A 385 -7.70 -30.78 -21.79
N ARG A 386 -6.49 -30.24 -21.65
CA ARG A 386 -5.25 -30.78 -22.25
C ARG A 386 -4.90 -32.16 -21.69
N LEU A 387 -5.21 -32.42 -20.42
CA LEU A 387 -4.95 -33.68 -19.72
C LEU A 387 -6.12 -34.67 -19.79
N GLN A 388 -7.24 -34.30 -20.42
CA GLN A 388 -8.47 -35.10 -20.46
C GLN A 388 -8.98 -35.49 -19.06
N MET A 389 -8.90 -34.55 -18.11
CA MET A 389 -9.33 -34.70 -16.72
C MET A 389 -10.48 -33.74 -16.40
N ALA A 390 -11.25 -34.04 -15.36
CA ALA A 390 -12.19 -33.06 -14.81
C ALA A 390 -11.41 -31.90 -14.14
N PRO A 391 -11.79 -30.63 -14.35
CA PRO A 391 -11.14 -29.48 -13.70
C PRO A 391 -11.08 -29.59 -12.18
N GLU A 392 -12.14 -30.10 -11.56
CA GLU A 392 -12.24 -30.29 -10.12
C GLU A 392 -11.24 -31.34 -9.62
N GLU A 393 -11.00 -32.40 -10.39
CA GLU A 393 -10.04 -33.44 -10.05
C GLU A 393 -8.61 -32.91 -10.14
N LEU A 394 -8.27 -32.14 -11.19
CA LEU A 394 -6.95 -31.51 -11.31
C LEU A 394 -6.72 -30.49 -10.18
N SER A 395 -7.71 -29.65 -9.89
CA SER A 395 -7.66 -28.69 -8.80
C SER A 395 -7.49 -29.36 -7.42
N ARG A 396 -8.15 -30.50 -7.19
CA ARG A 396 -8.01 -31.27 -5.94
C ARG A 396 -6.61 -31.88 -5.81
N ARG A 397 -6.04 -32.39 -6.89
CA ARG A 397 -4.66 -32.90 -6.90
C ARG A 397 -3.65 -31.78 -6.65
N TRP A 398 -3.86 -30.61 -7.27
CA TRP A 398 -3.05 -29.42 -6.99
C TRP A 398 -3.09 -29.05 -5.51
N GLU A 399 -4.28 -28.99 -4.90
CA GLU A 399 -4.41 -28.67 -3.48
C GLU A 399 -3.61 -29.64 -2.58
N ASN A 400 -3.61 -30.95 -2.88
CA ASN A 400 -2.78 -31.91 -2.14
C ASN A 400 -1.28 -31.67 -2.32
N LEU A 401 -0.82 -31.29 -3.51
CA LEU A 401 0.57 -30.91 -3.74
C LEU A 401 0.91 -29.60 -3.04
N ARG A 402 0.06 -28.58 -3.17
CA ARG A 402 0.20 -27.28 -2.51
C ARG A 402 0.35 -27.42 -1.00
N GLN A 403 -0.45 -28.27 -0.36
CA GLN A 403 -0.35 -28.52 1.09
C GLN A 403 0.98 -29.18 1.49
N ARG A 404 1.52 -30.09 0.67
CA ARG A 404 2.87 -30.66 0.88
C ARG A 404 3.95 -29.57 0.74
N LEU A 405 3.87 -28.74 -0.30
CA LEU A 405 4.78 -27.62 -0.51
C LEU A 405 4.71 -26.63 0.66
N LEU A 406 3.50 -26.28 1.11
CA LEU A 406 3.28 -25.39 2.25
C LEU A 406 3.87 -25.97 3.54
N ALA A 407 3.64 -27.26 3.82
CA ALA A 407 4.17 -27.93 5.01
C ALA A 407 5.70 -27.91 5.07
N THR A 408 6.38 -27.97 3.92
CA THR A 408 7.84 -27.80 3.84
C THR A 408 8.24 -26.33 3.94
N ARG A 409 7.51 -25.42 3.28
CA ARG A 409 7.82 -23.99 3.30
C ARG A 409 7.76 -23.39 4.70
N VAL A 410 6.80 -23.79 5.53
CA VAL A 410 6.68 -23.29 6.93
C VAL A 410 7.81 -23.78 7.85
N GLN A 411 8.67 -24.70 7.40
CA GLN A 411 9.87 -25.11 8.14
C GLN A 411 11.10 -24.26 7.79
N ARG A 412 11.04 -23.47 6.71
CA ARG A 412 12.07 -22.48 6.36
C ARG A 412 12.03 -21.33 7.36
N VAL A 413 13.11 -20.54 7.43
CA VAL A 413 13.10 -19.27 8.16
C VAL A 413 12.03 -18.38 7.53
N PRO A 414 11.01 -17.91 8.25
CA PRO A 414 9.98 -17.07 7.67
C PRO A 414 10.48 -15.63 7.50
N PRO A 415 9.92 -14.87 6.55
CA PRO A 415 10.13 -13.43 6.49
C PRO A 415 9.68 -12.74 7.79
N LEU A 416 10.23 -11.56 8.07
CA LEU A 416 9.77 -10.75 9.18
C LEU A 416 8.31 -10.38 8.97
N LYS A 417 7.53 -10.41 10.06
CA LYS A 417 6.15 -9.94 10.05
C LYS A 417 6.09 -8.61 10.76
N ASP A 418 5.52 -7.61 10.10
CA ASP A 418 5.14 -6.37 10.75
C ASP A 418 3.80 -6.58 11.44
N ASP A 419 3.86 -6.76 12.76
CA ASP A 419 2.73 -7.09 13.64
C ASP A 419 2.05 -5.84 14.23
N LYS A 420 2.29 -4.65 13.66
CA LYS A 420 1.45 -3.47 13.94
C LYS A 420 0.02 -3.73 13.48
N ILE A 421 -0.94 -3.20 14.22
CA ILE A 421 -2.33 -3.03 13.79
C ILE A 421 -2.52 -1.54 13.53
N LEU A 422 -2.87 -1.18 12.29
CA LEU A 422 -3.17 0.19 11.89
C LEU A 422 -4.67 0.37 11.64
N THR A 423 -5.24 1.46 12.14
CA THR A 423 -6.68 1.73 12.05
C THR A 423 -7.15 1.81 10.59
N ASP A 424 -6.47 2.57 9.76
CA ASP A 424 -6.77 2.71 8.33
C ASP A 424 -6.77 1.36 7.57
N TRP A 425 -5.70 0.57 7.65
CA TRP A 425 -5.57 -0.68 6.89
C TRP A 425 -6.54 -1.75 7.39
N ASN A 426 -6.84 -1.74 8.69
CA ASN A 426 -7.87 -2.60 9.24
C ASN A 426 -9.26 -2.18 8.75
N GLY A 427 -9.54 -0.88 8.64
CA GLY A 427 -10.77 -0.38 8.01
C GLY A 427 -10.99 -0.95 6.61
N MET A 428 -9.94 -0.97 5.78
CA MET A 428 -9.98 -1.58 4.45
C MET A 428 -10.29 -3.09 4.51
N MET A 429 -9.60 -3.84 5.39
CA MET A 429 -9.81 -5.29 5.49
C MET A 429 -11.17 -5.65 6.10
N ILE A 430 -11.68 -4.85 7.04
CA ILE A 430 -13.05 -4.97 7.56
C ILE A 430 -14.05 -4.81 6.42
N ALA A 431 -13.86 -3.81 5.55
CA ALA A 431 -14.72 -3.63 4.38
C ALA A 431 -14.68 -4.84 3.44
N ALA A 432 -13.48 -5.35 3.14
CA ALA A 432 -13.30 -6.51 2.29
C ALA A 432 -13.96 -7.78 2.87
N MET A 433 -13.77 -8.06 4.16
CA MET A 433 -14.35 -9.23 4.84
C MET A 433 -15.88 -9.12 4.96
N ALA A 434 -16.41 -7.93 5.26
CA ALA A 434 -17.85 -7.70 5.28
C ALA A 434 -18.48 -7.95 3.90
N ARG A 435 -17.87 -7.40 2.85
CA ARG A 435 -18.30 -7.64 1.47
C ARG A 435 -18.17 -9.11 1.07
N GLY A 436 -17.10 -9.76 1.48
CA GLY A 436 -16.87 -11.19 1.27
C GLY A 436 -17.95 -12.06 1.92
N ALA A 437 -18.42 -11.68 3.12
CA ALA A 437 -19.49 -12.40 3.80
C ALA A 437 -20.80 -12.38 3.00
N GLU A 438 -21.16 -11.22 2.43
CA GLU A 438 -22.36 -11.05 1.61
C GLU A 438 -22.26 -11.82 0.28
N VAL A 439 -21.16 -11.64 -0.46
CA VAL A 439 -21.01 -12.14 -1.83
C VAL A 439 -20.75 -13.65 -1.85
N LEU A 440 -20.06 -14.18 -0.85
CA LEU A 440 -19.63 -15.59 -0.81
C LEU A 440 -20.46 -16.46 0.15
N ASP A 441 -21.40 -15.86 0.89
CA ASP A 441 -22.23 -16.51 1.90
C ASP A 441 -21.41 -17.30 2.94
N ARG A 442 -20.44 -16.61 3.56
CA ARG A 442 -19.49 -17.19 4.53
C ARG A 442 -19.54 -16.43 5.86
N PRO A 443 -20.23 -16.96 6.90
CA PRO A 443 -20.35 -16.31 8.20
C PRO A 443 -19.02 -16.06 8.92
N ALA A 444 -17.99 -16.84 8.62
CA ALA A 444 -16.66 -16.67 9.21
C ALA A 444 -16.02 -15.30 8.88
N TYR A 445 -16.25 -14.78 7.68
CA TYR A 445 -15.71 -13.47 7.28
C TYR A 445 -16.41 -12.34 8.03
N LEU A 446 -17.73 -12.46 8.22
CA LEU A 446 -18.49 -11.52 9.03
C LEU A 446 -18.05 -11.52 10.49
N ALA A 447 -17.78 -12.70 11.06
CA ALA A 447 -17.28 -12.83 12.41
C ALA A 447 -15.89 -12.17 12.58
N ALA A 448 -15.00 -12.35 11.61
CA ALA A 448 -13.68 -11.71 11.60
C ALA A 448 -13.79 -10.18 11.50
N ALA A 449 -14.60 -9.67 10.57
CA ALA A 449 -14.84 -8.24 10.41
C ALA A 449 -15.39 -7.59 11.69
N ARG A 450 -16.39 -8.21 12.34
CA ARG A 450 -16.92 -7.74 13.64
C ARG A 450 -15.85 -7.72 14.72
N LYS A 451 -15.03 -8.77 14.81
CA LYS A 451 -14.00 -8.89 15.84
C LYS A 451 -12.94 -7.79 15.67
N ALA A 452 -12.48 -7.55 14.45
CA ALA A 452 -11.54 -6.47 14.14
C ALA A 452 -12.14 -5.08 14.42
N ALA A 453 -13.37 -4.81 13.97
CA ALA A 453 -14.04 -3.54 14.21
C ALA A 453 -14.27 -3.27 15.71
N THR A 454 -14.65 -4.29 16.48
CA THR A 454 -14.76 -4.20 17.94
C THR A 454 -13.41 -3.94 18.58
N PHE A 455 -12.35 -4.65 18.15
CA PHE A 455 -11.00 -4.44 18.68
C PHE A 455 -10.54 -2.99 18.52
N ILE A 456 -10.67 -2.42 17.32
CA ILE A 456 -10.28 -1.02 17.04
C ILE A 456 -11.13 -0.07 17.89
N TRP A 457 -12.46 -0.28 17.92
CA TRP A 457 -13.36 0.56 18.69
C TRP A 457 -13.02 0.54 20.19
N GLU A 458 -12.65 -0.60 20.75
CA GLU A 458 -12.41 -0.72 22.19
C GLU A 458 -10.97 -0.34 22.61
N ASN A 459 -9.98 -0.51 21.73
CA ASN A 459 -8.56 -0.42 22.10
C ASN A 459 -7.76 0.65 21.35
N MET A 460 -8.31 1.21 20.27
CA MET A 460 -7.62 2.17 19.40
C MET A 460 -8.29 3.55 19.42
N ARG A 461 -8.77 3.95 20.60
CA ARG A 461 -9.26 5.30 20.88
C ARG A 461 -8.68 5.84 22.17
N ASP A 462 -8.48 7.14 22.24
CA ASP A 462 -8.05 7.82 23.45
C ASP A 462 -9.23 8.01 24.44
N GLU A 463 -8.94 8.59 25.60
CA GLU A 463 -9.94 8.87 26.65
C GLU A 463 -11.04 9.85 26.21
N LYS A 464 -10.79 10.63 25.15
CA LYS A 464 -11.75 11.57 24.55
C LYS A 464 -12.57 10.93 23.43
N GLY A 465 -12.28 9.68 23.07
CA GLY A 465 -12.93 8.95 21.99
C GLY A 465 -12.35 9.20 20.60
N GLN A 466 -11.22 9.92 20.49
CA GLN A 466 -10.50 10.14 19.23
C GLN A 466 -9.75 8.89 18.81
N LEU A 467 -9.70 8.60 17.51
CA LEU A 467 -8.96 7.45 16.99
C LEU A 467 -7.45 7.62 17.23
N LEU A 468 -6.80 6.48 17.47
CA LEU A 468 -5.35 6.35 17.44
C LEU A 468 -4.96 5.50 16.25
N HIS A 469 -3.79 5.78 15.68
CA HIS A 469 -3.35 5.18 14.43
C HIS A 469 -2.81 3.76 14.63
N ARG A 470 -1.93 3.55 15.63
CA ARG A 470 -1.17 2.30 15.77
C ARG A 470 -1.41 1.60 17.10
N HIS A 471 -1.59 0.28 17.03
CA HIS A 471 -1.50 -0.63 18.17
C HIS A 471 -0.41 -1.68 17.94
N ARG A 472 0.46 -1.89 18.93
CA ARG A 472 1.45 -2.98 18.91
C ARG A 472 1.91 -3.31 20.32
N SER A 473 2.05 -4.60 20.62
CA SER A 473 2.56 -5.09 21.92
C SER A 473 1.83 -4.50 23.15
N GLY A 474 0.51 -4.33 23.05
CA GLY A 474 -0.32 -3.78 24.14
C GLY A 474 -0.26 -2.26 24.28
N GLN A 475 0.49 -1.57 23.42
CA GLN A 475 0.56 -0.12 23.39
C GLN A 475 -0.19 0.42 22.16
N THR A 476 -1.16 1.27 22.41
CA THR A 476 -1.80 2.11 21.38
C THR A 476 -1.18 3.51 21.44
N ALA A 477 -0.78 4.05 20.30
CA ALA A 477 -0.14 5.35 20.18
C ALA A 477 -0.36 5.97 18.80
N ILE A 478 0.15 7.19 18.63
CA ILE A 478 0.12 8.00 17.40
C ILE A 478 -1.29 8.50 17.12
N ASP A 479 -1.41 9.82 16.93
CA ASP A 479 -2.67 10.45 16.59
C ASP A 479 -3.15 9.95 15.22
N ALA A 480 -4.44 9.65 15.12
CA ALA A 480 -5.04 9.28 13.84
C ALA A 480 -4.98 10.42 12.83
N THR A 481 -4.87 10.02 11.56
CA THR A 481 -4.94 10.89 10.40
C THR A 481 -6.31 10.78 9.73
N ALA A 482 -6.58 11.63 8.75
CA ALA A 482 -7.80 11.51 7.94
C ALA A 482 -7.93 10.13 7.25
N ASN A 483 -6.82 9.42 6.99
CA ASN A 483 -6.86 8.06 6.45
C ASN A 483 -7.56 7.10 7.43
N ASP A 484 -7.20 7.15 8.71
CA ASP A 484 -7.75 6.26 9.75
C ASP A 484 -9.26 6.40 9.85
N TYR A 485 -9.75 7.63 9.86
CA TYR A 485 -11.18 7.92 9.85
C TYR A 485 -11.83 7.43 8.55
N ALA A 486 -11.33 7.87 7.38
CA ALA A 486 -11.95 7.55 6.10
C ALA A 486 -12.08 6.02 5.87
N PHE A 487 -11.01 5.26 6.13
CA PHE A 487 -11.02 3.82 5.88
C PHE A 487 -11.76 3.04 6.98
N LEU A 488 -11.72 3.47 8.25
CA LEU A 488 -12.52 2.81 9.28
C LEU A 488 -14.02 3.05 9.06
N ILE A 489 -14.43 4.26 8.68
CA ILE A 489 -15.82 4.57 8.32
C ILE A 489 -16.27 3.71 7.14
N MET A 490 -15.44 3.56 6.09
CA MET A 490 -15.69 2.64 4.97
C MET A 490 -15.93 1.21 5.45
N GLY A 491 -15.07 0.71 6.35
CA GLY A 491 -15.21 -0.60 6.97
C GLY A 491 -16.51 -0.76 7.76
N LEU A 492 -16.88 0.22 8.58
CA LEU A 492 -18.08 0.21 9.41
C LEU A 492 -19.37 0.28 8.58
N ILE A 493 -19.38 1.05 7.48
CA ILE A 493 -20.49 1.11 6.53
C ILE A 493 -20.69 -0.26 5.86
N ALA A 494 -19.63 -0.87 5.34
CA ALA A 494 -19.68 -2.20 4.75
C ALA A 494 -20.12 -3.25 5.77
N LEU A 495 -19.64 -3.15 7.01
CA LEU A 495 -20.04 -4.04 8.09
C LEU A 495 -21.51 -3.85 8.48
N HIS A 496 -22.04 -2.63 8.46
CA HIS A 496 -23.47 -2.38 8.67
C HIS A 496 -24.34 -3.04 7.60
N GLN A 497 -23.92 -2.99 6.33
CA GLN A 497 -24.64 -3.62 5.23
C GLN A 497 -24.73 -5.14 5.42
N ALA A 498 -23.62 -5.76 5.84
CA ALA A 498 -23.54 -7.20 6.12
C ALA A 498 -24.14 -7.61 7.49
N ASP A 499 -24.23 -6.67 8.44
CA ASP A 499 -24.77 -6.86 9.80
C ASP A 499 -25.62 -5.66 10.27
N PRO A 500 -26.87 -5.53 9.78
CA PRO A 500 -27.70 -4.36 10.08
C PRO A 500 -28.09 -4.21 11.56
N GLY A 501 -27.98 -5.28 12.36
CA GLY A 501 -28.35 -5.27 13.78
C GLY A 501 -27.25 -4.77 14.73
N GLY A 502 -26.04 -4.50 14.23
CA GLY A 502 -24.94 -3.98 15.04
C GLY A 502 -24.90 -2.45 15.15
N PRO A 503 -24.04 -1.89 16.02
CA PRO A 503 -23.92 -0.44 16.23
C PRO A 503 -23.15 0.28 15.10
N TRP A 504 -22.90 -0.38 13.96
CA TRP A 504 -21.88 0.02 13.01
C TRP A 504 -22.19 1.34 12.28
N LEU A 505 -23.44 1.56 11.88
CA LEU A 505 -23.85 2.80 11.21
C LEU A 505 -23.75 4.02 12.14
N GLU A 506 -24.17 3.87 13.40
CA GLU A 506 -24.06 4.93 14.40
C GLU A 506 -22.60 5.30 14.65
N ARG A 507 -21.72 4.29 14.76
CA ARG A 507 -20.28 4.49 14.91
C ARG A 507 -19.66 5.15 13.68
N ALA A 508 -20.06 4.75 12.48
CA ALA A 508 -19.60 5.37 11.23
C ALA A 508 -19.98 6.85 11.16
N ALA A 509 -21.24 7.19 11.50
CA ALA A 509 -21.70 8.57 11.53
C ALA A 509 -20.95 9.42 12.57
N ALA A 510 -20.76 8.89 13.79
CA ALA A 510 -20.02 9.59 14.85
C ALA A 510 -18.54 9.83 14.48
N LEU A 511 -17.90 8.89 13.79
CA LEU A 511 -16.54 9.07 13.30
C LEU A 511 -16.48 10.05 12.12
N GLN A 512 -17.49 10.09 11.24
CA GLN A 512 -17.56 11.10 10.19
C GLN A 512 -17.72 12.50 10.80
N ASP A 513 -18.59 12.67 11.81
CA ASP A 513 -18.72 13.95 12.53
C ASP A 513 -17.37 14.40 13.12
N ALA A 514 -16.64 13.50 13.77
CA ALA A 514 -15.31 13.80 14.30
C ALA A 514 -14.28 14.11 13.20
N MET A 515 -14.39 13.46 12.04
CA MET A 515 -13.52 13.71 10.90
C MET A 515 -13.76 15.10 10.29
N ASP A 516 -15.03 15.50 10.19
CA ASP A 516 -15.44 16.82 9.71
C ASP A 516 -14.94 17.93 10.65
N ASP A 517 -15.03 17.71 11.97
CA ASP A 517 -14.57 18.67 12.97
C ASP A 517 -13.04 18.89 12.94
N ASP A 518 -12.25 17.83 12.78
CA ASP A 518 -10.80 17.88 12.96
C ASP A 518 -10.01 18.14 11.66
N PHE A 519 -10.52 17.68 10.51
CA PHE A 519 -9.73 17.62 9.27
C PHE A 519 -10.31 18.44 8.11
N HIS A 520 -11.58 18.86 8.17
CA HIS A 520 -12.22 19.57 7.07
C HIS A 520 -11.61 20.97 6.83
N ASP A 521 -11.33 21.29 5.57
CA ASP A 521 -10.94 22.64 5.14
C ASP A 521 -12.19 23.48 4.89
N GLY A 522 -12.65 24.20 5.93
CA GLY A 522 -13.79 25.11 5.81
C GLY A 522 -13.60 26.25 4.80
N ALA A 523 -12.38 26.52 4.30
CA ALA A 523 -12.13 27.57 3.31
C ALA A 523 -12.20 27.08 1.86
N ARG A 524 -11.74 25.85 1.58
CA ARG A 524 -11.68 25.31 0.21
C ARG A 524 -12.39 23.97 0.00
N GLY A 525 -12.95 23.38 1.04
CA GLY A 525 -13.51 22.03 1.03
C GLY A 525 -12.45 20.92 1.03
N GLY A 526 -12.90 19.69 1.26
CA GLY A 526 -12.04 18.52 1.39
C GLY A 526 -11.32 18.47 2.75
N TYR A 527 -10.45 17.49 2.94
CA TYR A 527 -9.90 17.11 4.24
C TYR A 527 -8.37 17.12 4.20
N PHE A 528 -7.75 17.81 5.15
CA PHE A 528 -6.31 17.72 5.41
C PHE A 528 -5.98 16.37 6.04
N LEU A 529 -4.78 15.87 5.80
CA LEU A 529 -4.35 14.58 6.33
C LEU A 529 -4.17 14.60 7.86
N THR A 530 -3.78 15.74 8.41
CA THR A 530 -3.58 15.95 9.86
C THR A 530 -4.40 17.13 10.35
N ALA A 531 -4.87 17.08 11.59
CA ALA A 531 -5.59 18.18 12.21
C ALA A 531 -4.65 19.36 12.48
N ALA A 532 -5.19 20.58 12.38
CA ALA A 532 -4.37 21.79 12.35
C ALA A 532 -3.57 22.05 13.64
N ASP A 533 -4.13 21.69 14.79
CA ASP A 533 -3.52 21.83 16.11
C ASP A 533 -2.56 20.68 16.48
N ARG A 534 -2.54 19.61 15.66
CA ARG A 534 -1.72 18.40 15.87
C ARG A 534 -0.63 18.22 14.82
N SER A 535 -0.58 19.06 13.78
CA SER A 535 0.43 18.97 12.72
C SER A 535 1.74 19.64 13.13
N ASP A 536 2.85 18.89 13.05
CA ASP A 536 4.19 19.44 13.27
C ASP A 536 4.95 19.71 11.96
N LEU A 537 4.25 19.67 10.82
CA LEU A 537 4.81 19.82 9.48
C LEU A 537 4.69 21.26 8.96
N PRO A 538 5.62 21.71 8.09
CA PRO A 538 5.60 23.07 7.54
C PRO A 538 4.44 23.30 6.55
N VAL A 539 3.89 22.23 5.98
CA VAL A 539 2.73 22.24 5.08
C VAL A 539 1.86 21.04 5.44
N GLN A 540 0.56 21.26 5.59
CA GLN A 540 -0.41 20.19 5.83
C GLN A 540 -0.81 19.58 4.48
N PRO A 541 -0.52 18.29 4.25
CA PRO A 541 -0.93 17.63 3.03
C PRO A 541 -2.47 17.57 2.95
N LYS A 542 -3.01 17.86 1.77
CA LYS A 542 -4.38 17.53 1.39
C LYS A 542 -4.26 16.70 0.13
N GLU A 543 -4.49 15.39 0.21
CA GLU A 543 -4.29 14.50 -0.94
C GLU A 543 -5.63 14.07 -1.53
N ILE A 544 -5.73 14.13 -2.85
CA ILE A 544 -6.78 13.47 -3.63
C ILE A 544 -6.24 12.44 -4.63
N TYR A 545 -4.91 12.39 -4.82
CA TYR A 545 -4.24 11.44 -5.70
C TYR A 545 -4.43 10.00 -5.22
N ASP A 546 -4.79 9.10 -6.15
CA ASP A 546 -4.89 7.67 -5.86
C ASP A 546 -3.53 7.00 -6.12
N GLY A 547 -2.80 6.74 -5.04
CA GLY A 547 -1.50 6.07 -5.05
C GLY A 547 -1.64 4.53 -5.06
N ALA A 548 -0.95 3.86 -4.13
CA ALA A 548 -1.15 2.42 -3.91
C ALA A 548 -2.58 2.11 -3.42
N VAL A 549 -3.11 3.01 -2.59
CA VAL A 549 -4.48 3.03 -2.09
C VAL A 549 -5.16 4.33 -2.54
N PRO A 550 -6.51 4.39 -2.55
CA PRO A 550 -7.22 5.65 -2.74
C PRO A 550 -6.85 6.70 -1.68
N SER A 551 -7.04 7.98 -1.99
CA SER A 551 -6.89 9.03 -0.98
C SER A 551 -8.02 9.03 0.05
N ALA A 552 -7.76 9.56 1.27
CA ALA A 552 -8.81 9.77 2.27
C ALA A 552 -9.97 10.62 1.74
N ASN A 553 -9.69 11.66 0.95
CA ASN A 553 -10.72 12.49 0.33
C ASN A 553 -11.62 11.66 -0.60
N ALA A 554 -11.01 10.81 -1.45
CA ALA A 554 -11.76 9.94 -2.34
C ALA A 554 -12.67 8.98 -1.56
N VAL A 555 -12.17 8.32 -0.51
CA VAL A 555 -12.97 7.39 0.32
C VAL A 555 -14.04 8.12 1.11
N THR A 556 -13.75 9.31 1.63
CA THR A 556 -14.72 10.14 2.36
C THR A 556 -15.90 10.53 1.47
N LEU A 557 -15.65 10.83 0.19
CA LEU A 557 -16.74 11.06 -0.77
C LEU A 557 -17.69 9.85 -0.83
N HIS A 558 -17.17 8.62 -0.92
CA HIS A 558 -18.01 7.42 -0.89
C HIS A 558 -18.74 7.27 0.45
N ASN A 559 -18.04 7.49 1.57
CA ASN A 559 -18.62 7.38 2.91
C ASN A 559 -19.81 8.32 3.09
N LEU A 560 -19.65 9.61 2.76
CA LEU A 560 -20.70 10.63 2.85
C LEU A 560 -21.93 10.24 2.01
N LEU A 561 -21.72 9.75 0.79
CA LEU A 561 -22.81 9.30 -0.08
C LEU A 561 -23.54 8.06 0.48
N HIS A 562 -22.81 7.12 1.06
CA HIS A 562 -23.40 5.95 1.70
C HIS A 562 -24.13 6.31 2.99
N LEU A 563 -23.56 7.18 3.84
CA LEU A 563 -24.20 7.70 5.04
C LEU A 563 -25.51 8.42 4.69
N HIS A 564 -25.50 9.27 3.66
CA HIS A 564 -26.73 9.90 3.15
C HIS A 564 -27.80 8.88 2.80
N ARG A 565 -27.45 7.86 2.01
CA ARG A 565 -28.41 6.83 1.55
C ARG A 565 -28.94 5.95 2.69
N LEU A 566 -28.11 5.65 3.68
CA LEU A 566 -28.47 4.77 4.79
C LEU A 566 -29.25 5.49 5.89
N THR A 567 -28.96 6.78 6.12
CA THR A 567 -29.57 7.57 7.20
C THR A 567 -30.72 8.48 6.73
N GLY A 568 -30.73 8.85 5.45
CA GLY A 568 -31.61 9.88 4.90
C GLY A 568 -31.21 11.31 5.26
N ASP A 569 -30.10 11.51 5.96
CA ASP A 569 -29.62 12.83 6.37
C ASP A 569 -28.94 13.54 5.20
N PHE A 570 -29.45 14.73 4.84
CA PHE A 570 -28.97 15.50 3.70
C PHE A 570 -27.64 16.20 3.95
N ARG A 571 -27.24 16.40 5.21
CA ARG A 571 -25.95 17.05 5.53
C ARG A 571 -24.77 16.33 4.88
N TRP A 572 -24.81 15.00 4.84
CA TRP A 572 -23.78 14.18 4.22
C TRP A 572 -23.70 14.35 2.70
N ARG A 573 -24.87 14.45 2.04
CA ARG A 573 -24.91 14.73 0.60
C ARG A 573 -24.37 16.12 0.30
N ASP A 574 -24.74 17.11 1.12
CA ASP A 574 -24.33 18.49 0.91
C ASP A 574 -22.82 18.64 1.12
N GLU A 575 -22.24 17.95 2.12
CA GLU A 575 -20.79 17.88 2.32
C GLU A 575 -20.08 17.12 1.19
N ALA A 576 -20.66 16.02 0.68
CA ALA A 576 -20.13 15.32 -0.50
C ALA A 576 -20.04 16.24 -1.74
N LEU A 577 -21.01 17.16 -1.88
CA LEU A 577 -21.02 18.16 -2.94
C LEU A 577 -19.96 19.24 -2.74
N VAL A 578 -19.71 19.67 -1.50
CA VAL A 578 -18.59 20.58 -1.17
C VAL A 578 -17.26 19.92 -1.54
N LEU A 579 -17.05 18.67 -1.12
CA LEU A 579 -15.85 17.89 -1.41
C LEU A 579 -15.62 17.76 -2.92
N ILE A 580 -16.59 17.26 -3.69
CA ILE A 580 -16.37 17.05 -5.14
C ILE A 580 -16.11 18.37 -5.88
N ASN A 581 -16.76 19.46 -5.47
CA ASN A 581 -16.58 20.76 -6.08
C ASN A 581 -15.19 21.34 -5.77
N ALA A 582 -14.64 21.09 -4.58
CA ALA A 582 -13.29 21.52 -4.20
C ALA A 582 -12.19 21.00 -5.13
N PHE A 583 -12.45 19.89 -5.83
CA PHE A 583 -11.48 19.25 -6.73
C PHE A 583 -11.96 19.16 -8.18
N GLY A 584 -13.15 19.70 -8.50
CA GLY A 584 -13.80 19.53 -9.80
C GLY A 584 -12.97 19.98 -10.99
N GLY A 585 -12.23 21.09 -10.84
CA GLY A 585 -11.33 21.60 -11.87
C GLY A 585 -10.12 20.69 -12.11
N SER A 586 -9.55 20.14 -11.04
CA SER A 586 -8.43 19.18 -11.11
C SER A 586 -8.86 17.84 -11.71
N LEU A 587 -10.05 17.34 -11.35
CA LEU A 587 -10.63 16.11 -11.90
C LEU A 587 -10.80 16.19 -13.42
N ARG A 588 -11.20 17.35 -13.96
CA ARG A 588 -11.28 17.58 -15.41
C ARG A 588 -9.93 17.50 -16.11
N ARG A 589 -8.87 18.02 -15.48
CA ARG A 589 -7.53 18.10 -16.10
C ARG A 589 -6.76 16.79 -16.04
N GLN A 590 -6.87 16.05 -14.94
CA GLN A 590 -6.05 14.87 -14.66
C GLN A 590 -6.91 13.69 -14.17
N SER A 591 -7.97 13.36 -14.90
CA SER A 591 -8.97 12.37 -14.47
C SER A 591 -8.40 10.99 -14.10
N VAL A 592 -7.37 10.51 -14.79
CA VAL A 592 -6.72 9.20 -14.52
C VAL A 592 -5.99 9.15 -13.17
N ALA A 593 -5.65 10.30 -12.59
CA ALA A 593 -4.96 10.39 -11.31
C ALA A 593 -5.91 10.24 -10.09
N TYR A 594 -7.23 10.29 -10.33
CA TYR A 594 -8.26 10.42 -9.30
C TYR A 594 -9.46 9.49 -9.54
N LEU A 595 -9.21 8.28 -10.04
CA LEU A 595 -10.24 7.35 -10.48
C LEU A 595 -11.20 6.92 -9.36
N HIS A 596 -10.73 6.82 -8.12
CA HIS A 596 -11.58 6.46 -6.99
C HIS A 596 -12.53 7.60 -6.61
N THR A 597 -12.09 8.86 -6.74
CA THR A 597 -12.98 10.03 -6.61
C THR A 597 -14.04 10.02 -7.71
N LEU A 598 -13.66 9.73 -8.96
CA LEU A 598 -14.61 9.63 -10.07
C LEU A 598 -15.60 8.47 -9.89
N ALA A 599 -15.18 7.36 -9.26
CA ALA A 599 -16.10 6.31 -8.85
C ALA A 599 -17.13 6.82 -7.82
N GLY A 600 -16.70 7.64 -6.86
CA GLY A 600 -17.60 8.28 -5.89
C GLY A 600 -18.58 9.24 -6.58
N TRP A 601 -18.12 9.97 -7.58
CA TRP A 601 -19.01 10.82 -8.37
C TRP A 601 -20.00 10.02 -9.23
N GLU A 602 -19.54 8.94 -9.86
CA GLU A 602 -20.41 7.99 -10.56
C GLU A 602 -21.47 7.39 -9.63
N LEU A 603 -21.13 7.17 -8.34
CA LEU A 603 -22.07 6.77 -7.32
C LEU A 603 -23.12 7.85 -7.04
N TYR A 604 -22.74 9.12 -6.90
CA TYR A 604 -23.67 10.24 -6.67
C TYR A 604 -24.67 10.42 -7.84
N LEU A 605 -24.22 10.22 -9.08
CA LEU A 605 -25.04 10.38 -10.27
C LEU A 605 -26.09 9.27 -10.51
N ARG A 606 -26.13 8.24 -9.65
CA ARG A 606 -27.11 7.14 -9.66
C ARG A 606 -28.20 7.38 -8.63
#